data_AF-A0A1T1ZXV3-F1
#
_entry.id   AF-A0A1T1ZXV3-F1
#
_cell.length_a   1.000
_cell.length_b   1.000
_cell.length_c   1.000
_cell.angle_alpha   90.00
_cell.angle_beta   90.00
_cell.angle_gamma   90.00
#
_symmetry.space_group_name_H-M   'P 1'
#
loop_
_entity.id
_entity.type
_entity.pdbx_description
1 polymer ?
#
loop_
_entity_poly.entity_id
_entity_poly.type
_entity_poly.pdbx_seq_one_letter_code
_entity_poly.pdbx_strand_id
1 'polypeptide(L)'
;MKQRLTYQRGCKHMPKHQFDDLLSRQDLLARGWTDTLIKRHLPDPDDFRDNPHYKSGPPRKFWLITRVAEVETRDEVVDAMAKIAARREARDAKKRANKTYENPDMWTPERIARFESARKALAKWRAERAQGASQ
;
A
#
# COMPACT_ATOMS: atom_id res chain seq x y z
N MET A 1 19.61 9.87 26.95
CA MET A 1 20.70 9.30 26.14
C MET A 1 20.08 8.40 25.08
N LYS A 2 20.21 8.72 23.78
CA LYS A 2 19.64 7.89 22.70
C LYS A 2 20.69 6.86 22.28
N GLN A 3 20.49 5.60 22.66
CA GLN A 3 21.37 4.51 22.22
C GLN A 3 21.19 4.31 20.71
N ARG A 4 22.18 4.73 19.93
CA ARG A 4 22.22 4.50 18.49
C ARG A 4 22.63 3.03 18.29
N LEU A 5 21.67 2.13 18.05
CA LEU A 5 21.96 0.73 17.75
C LEU A 5 22.64 0.65 16.36
N THR A 6 23.97 0.60 16.36
CA THR A 6 24.74 0.39 15.13
C THR A 6 24.86 -1.11 14.86
N TYR A 7 24.25 -1.58 13.77
CA TYR A 7 24.44 -2.94 13.26
C TYR A 7 25.88 -3.10 12.76
N GLN A 8 26.73 -3.81 13.51
CA GLN A 8 28.08 -4.20 13.08
C GLN A 8 27.99 -5.52 12.29
N ARG A 9 28.32 -5.47 11.00
CA ARG A 9 28.40 -6.65 10.11
C ARG A 9 29.43 -7.65 10.68
N GLY A 10 29.01 -8.90 10.92
CA GLY A 10 29.90 -10.01 11.29
C GLY A 10 29.72 -10.53 12.72
N CYS A 11 29.01 -9.82 13.60
CA CYS A 11 28.66 -10.32 14.93
C CYS A 11 27.35 -11.12 14.82
N LYS A 12 27.32 -12.35 15.33
CA LYS A 12 26.08 -13.13 15.51
C LYS A 12 25.12 -12.25 16.33
N HIS A 13 24.08 -11.69 15.72
CA HIS A 13 23.15 -10.84 16.44
C HIS A 13 22.42 -11.71 17.47
N MET A 14 22.69 -11.48 18.75
CA MET A 14 21.97 -12.14 19.83
C MET A 14 20.58 -11.52 19.94
N PRO A 15 19.51 -12.30 19.74
CA PRO A 15 18.15 -11.78 19.86
C PRO A 15 17.94 -11.27 21.29
N LYS A 16 17.48 -10.03 21.41
CA LYS A 16 17.24 -9.39 22.72
C LYS A 16 15.91 -9.81 23.33
N HIS A 17 14.98 -10.25 22.49
CA HIS A 17 13.61 -10.63 22.87
C HIS A 17 13.25 -11.97 22.23
N GLN A 18 12.29 -12.69 22.82
CA GLN A 18 11.76 -13.91 22.23
C GLN A 18 11.04 -13.58 20.91
N PHE A 19 11.02 -14.51 19.96
CA PHE A 19 10.40 -14.24 18.65
C PHE A 19 8.89 -14.02 18.76
N ASP A 20 8.24 -14.71 19.70
CA ASP A 20 6.80 -14.64 19.91
C ASP A 20 6.33 -13.27 20.42
N ASP A 21 7.25 -12.47 20.98
CA ASP A 21 6.97 -11.11 21.46
C ASP A 21 7.22 -10.03 20.39
N LEU A 22 7.62 -10.43 19.18
CA LEU A 22 8.07 -9.52 18.13
C LEU A 22 7.17 -9.60 16.90
N LEU A 23 6.85 -8.42 16.35
CA LEU A 23 6.21 -8.26 15.05
C LEU A 23 7.24 -7.86 14.03
N SER A 24 7.25 -8.58 12.91
CA SER A 24 7.99 -8.15 11.73
C SER A 24 7.25 -7.01 11.03
N ARG A 25 7.92 -6.36 10.07
CA ARG A 25 7.25 -5.38 9.20
C ARG A 25 6.03 -5.98 8.48
N GLN A 26 6.10 -7.24 8.06
CA GLN A 26 4.98 -7.88 7.36
C GLN A 26 3.77 -8.06 8.29
N ASP A 27 4.00 -8.41 9.55
CA ASP A 27 2.94 -8.55 10.55
C ASP A 27 2.26 -7.20 10.84
N LEU A 28 3.04 -6.12 10.94
CA LEU A 28 2.49 -4.76 11.06
C LEU A 28 1.62 -4.40 9.85
N LEU A 29 2.09 -4.67 8.62
CA LEU A 29 1.31 -4.41 7.42
C LEU A 29 -0.01 -5.20 7.39
N ALA A 30 0.00 -6.45 7.86
CA ALA A 30 -1.20 -7.29 7.98
C ALA A 30 -2.21 -6.70 8.99
N ARG A 31 -1.72 -6.05 10.05
CA ARG A 31 -2.53 -5.30 11.03
C ARG A 31 -3.02 -3.94 10.52
N GLY A 32 -2.76 -3.59 9.26
CA GLY A 32 -3.23 -2.34 8.66
C GLY A 32 -2.26 -1.16 8.80
N TRP A 33 -1.07 -1.38 9.37
CA TRP A 33 -0.03 -0.37 9.36
C TRP A 33 0.43 -0.05 7.93
N THR A 34 0.99 1.14 7.76
CA THR A 34 1.65 1.56 6.52
C THR A 34 3.08 1.98 6.82
N ASP A 35 3.95 1.98 5.82
CA ASP A 35 5.34 2.44 6.00
C ASP A 35 5.44 3.84 6.59
N THR A 36 4.51 4.72 6.19
CA THR A 36 4.47 6.09 6.70
C THR A 36 4.07 6.11 8.18
N LEU A 37 3.10 5.29 8.61
CA LEU A 37 2.74 5.16 10.02
C LEU A 37 3.86 4.54 10.84
N ILE A 38 4.51 3.48 10.33
CA ILE A 38 5.64 2.84 11.00
C ILE A 38 6.77 3.86 11.19
N LYS A 39 7.16 4.60 10.14
CA LYS A 39 8.21 5.63 10.24
C LYS A 39 7.88 6.75 11.23
N ARG A 40 6.60 7.09 11.38
CA ARG A 40 6.15 8.20 12.23
C ARG A 40 6.02 7.78 13.70
N HIS A 41 5.36 6.67 13.98
CA HIS A 41 5.01 6.27 15.34
C HIS A 41 5.89 5.13 15.89
N LEU A 42 6.60 4.40 15.03
CA LEU A 42 7.52 3.30 15.38
C LEU A 42 8.90 3.44 14.67
N PRO A 43 9.57 4.61 14.77
CA PRO A 43 10.76 4.91 13.97
C PRO A 43 11.93 3.95 14.27
N ASP A 44 12.10 3.61 15.55
CA ASP A 44 13.17 2.76 16.03
C ASP A 44 12.65 1.33 16.25
N PRO A 45 13.20 0.32 15.57
CA PRO A 45 12.89 -1.09 15.85
C PRO A 45 13.55 -1.53 17.17
N ASP A 46 12.90 -2.48 17.83
CA ASP A 46 13.35 -3.02 19.13
C ASP A 46 14.38 -4.16 18.94
N ASP A 47 14.29 -4.89 17.82
CA ASP A 47 15.23 -5.95 17.48
C ASP A 47 15.56 -5.99 15.97
N PHE A 48 16.74 -6.51 15.66
CA PHE A 48 17.19 -6.75 14.30
C PHE A 48 17.54 -8.23 14.17
N ARG A 49 17.14 -8.92 13.11
CA ARG A 49 17.59 -10.30 12.89
C ARG A 49 18.05 -10.53 11.48
N ASP A 50 18.88 -11.56 11.29
CA ASP A 50 19.38 -11.92 9.97
C ASP A 50 18.24 -12.17 8.99
N ASN A 51 18.50 -11.82 7.73
CA ASN A 51 17.57 -12.06 6.65
C ASN A 51 17.70 -13.53 6.18
N PRO A 52 16.65 -14.36 6.31
CA PRO A 52 16.73 -15.78 5.98
C PRO A 52 16.96 -16.04 4.49
N HIS A 53 16.60 -15.10 3.61
CA HIS A 53 16.75 -15.25 2.17
C HIS A 53 18.15 -14.86 1.68
N TYR A 54 18.82 -13.94 2.38
CA TYR A 54 20.11 -13.39 1.94
C TYR A 54 21.02 -13.15 3.14
N LYS A 55 22.05 -13.98 3.29
CA LYS A 55 23.03 -13.88 4.38
C LYS A 55 23.79 -12.55 4.40
N SER A 56 24.00 -11.92 3.23
CA SER A 56 24.62 -10.60 3.08
C SER A 56 23.60 -9.46 2.96
N GLY A 57 22.31 -9.76 3.01
CA GLY A 57 21.25 -8.76 2.92
C GLY A 57 21.14 -7.88 4.17
N PRO A 58 20.40 -6.77 4.10
CA PRO A 58 20.13 -5.96 5.28
C PRO A 58 19.32 -6.78 6.31
N PRO A 59 19.60 -6.62 7.60
CA PRO A 59 18.87 -7.31 8.66
C PRO A 59 17.41 -6.88 8.68
N ARG A 60 16.52 -7.81 9.04
CA ARG A 60 15.10 -7.55 9.22
C ARG A 60 14.87 -6.82 10.53
N LYS A 61 13.91 -5.90 10.51
CA LYS A 61 13.49 -5.07 11.64
C LYS A 61 12.30 -5.72 12.35
N PHE A 62 12.30 -5.68 13.67
CA PHE A 62 11.23 -6.18 14.52
C PHE A 62 10.85 -5.14 15.57
N TRP A 63 9.57 -5.17 15.97
CA TRP A 63 9.00 -4.31 16.98
C TRP A 63 8.29 -5.15 18.04
N LEU A 64 8.36 -4.75 19.31
CA LEU A 64 7.68 -5.46 20.39
C LEU A 64 6.16 -5.34 20.27
N ILE A 65 5.45 -6.47 20.46
CA ILE A 65 3.99 -6.51 20.45
C ILE A 65 3.41 -5.52 21.46
N THR A 66 3.97 -5.48 22.67
CA THR A 66 3.51 -4.60 23.76
C THR A 66 3.60 -3.13 23.37
N ARG A 67 4.75 -2.70 22.85
CA ARG A 67 4.97 -1.34 22.36
C ARG A 67 4.04 -0.98 21.21
N VAL A 68 3.82 -1.91 20.27
CA VAL A 68 2.89 -1.69 19.16
C VAL A 68 1.47 -1.51 19.69
N ALA A 69 1.03 -2.34 20.63
CA ALA A 69 -0.29 -2.23 21.25
C ALA A 69 -0.50 -0.89 21.96
N GLU A 70 0.50 -0.41 22.73
CA GLU A 70 0.45 0.92 23.37
C GLU A 70 0.35 2.08 22.38
N VAL A 71 0.93 1.92 21.19
CA VAL A 71 0.85 2.94 20.13
C VAL A 71 -0.49 2.86 19.41
N GLU A 72 -1.03 1.66 19.22
CA GLU A 72 -2.35 1.44 18.62
C GLU A 72 -3.50 2.01 19.47
N THR A 73 -3.32 2.19 20.79
CA THR A 73 -4.33 2.85 21.64
C THR A 73 -4.35 4.37 21.53
N ARG A 74 -3.43 4.98 20.77
CA ARG A 74 -3.38 6.44 20.62
C ARG A 74 -4.39 6.89 19.57
N ASP A 75 -5.24 7.85 19.90
CA ASP A 75 -6.29 8.37 19.02
C ASP A 75 -5.76 8.77 17.63
N GLU A 76 -4.59 9.42 17.58
CA GLU A 76 -3.94 9.82 16.33
C GLU A 76 -3.64 8.65 15.38
N VAL A 77 -3.31 7.49 15.94
CA VAL A 77 -2.96 6.27 15.19
C VAL A 77 -4.25 5.57 14.76
N VAL A 78 -5.22 5.43 15.67
CA VAL A 78 -6.54 4.86 15.39
C VAL A 78 -7.20 5.60 14.23
N ASP A 79 -7.27 6.94 14.32
CA ASP A 79 -7.85 7.78 13.28
C ASP A 79 -7.13 7.66 11.95
N ALA A 80 -5.80 7.62 11.98
CA ALA A 80 -5.01 7.51 10.76
C ALA A 80 -5.20 6.14 10.10
N MET A 81 -5.26 5.06 10.87
CA MET A 81 -5.53 3.71 10.37
C MET A 81 -6.94 3.61 9.78
N ALA A 82 -7.96 4.14 10.46
CA ALA A 82 -9.33 4.17 9.95
C ALA A 82 -9.44 4.94 8.62
N LYS A 83 -8.81 6.13 8.52
CA LYS A 83 -8.78 6.92 7.28
C LYS A 83 -8.10 6.17 6.13
N ILE A 84 -7.01 5.44 6.40
CA ILE A 84 -6.32 4.65 5.39
C ILE A 84 -7.17 3.47 4.94
N ALA A 85 -7.82 2.76 5.87
CA ALA A 85 -8.71 1.65 5.57
C ALA A 85 -9.86 2.09 4.66
N ALA A 86 -10.55 3.19 5.00
CA ALA A 86 -11.62 3.76 4.18
C ALA A 86 -11.16 4.12 2.76
N ARG A 87 -9.96 4.70 2.61
CA ARG A 87 -9.38 5.00 1.29
C ARG A 87 -9.07 3.75 0.48
N ARG A 88 -8.60 2.68 1.13
CA ARG A 88 -8.32 1.39 0.46
C ARG A 88 -9.61 0.79 -0.08
N GLU A 89 -10.66 0.72 0.73
CA GLU A 89 -11.97 0.22 0.30
C GLU A 89 -12.54 1.04 -0.87
N ALA A 90 -12.51 2.37 -0.78
CA ALA A 90 -12.98 3.22 -1.87
C ALA A 90 -12.21 3.01 -3.19
N ARG A 91 -10.87 2.84 -3.10
CA ARG A 91 -10.03 2.55 -4.26
C ARG A 91 -10.34 1.16 -4.83
N ASP A 92 -10.49 0.16 -3.98
CA ASP A 92 -10.71 -1.22 -4.39
C ASP A 92 -12.12 -1.39 -4.99
N ALA A 93 -13.13 -0.68 -4.45
CA ALA A 93 -14.45 -0.55 -5.06
C ALA A 93 -14.39 0.08 -6.46
N LYS A 94 -13.64 1.17 -6.64
CA LYS A 94 -13.41 1.77 -7.97
C LYS A 94 -12.71 0.81 -8.93
N LYS A 95 -11.71 0.06 -8.45
CA LYS A 95 -11.01 -0.93 -9.26
C LYS A 95 -11.93 -2.06 -9.70
N ARG A 96 -12.79 -2.56 -8.79
CA ARG A 96 -13.82 -3.57 -9.11
C ARG A 96 -14.79 -3.05 -10.17
N ALA A 97 -15.29 -1.82 -10.00
CA ALA A 97 -16.15 -1.19 -10.99
C ALA A 97 -15.45 -1.07 -12.36
N ASN A 98 -14.20 -0.58 -12.39
CA ASN A 98 -13.43 -0.44 -13.64
C ASN A 98 -13.19 -1.78 -14.35
N LYS A 99 -12.88 -2.84 -13.59
CA LYS A 99 -12.71 -4.19 -14.16
C LYS A 99 -13.98 -4.70 -14.86
N THR A 100 -15.16 -4.35 -14.35
CA THR A 100 -16.45 -4.63 -15.01
C THR A 100 -16.62 -3.84 -16.31
N TYR A 101 -15.92 -2.70 -16.49
CA TYR A 101 -15.91 -1.97 -17.75
C TYR A 101 -14.97 -2.59 -18.79
N GLU A 102 -13.85 -3.16 -18.35
CA GLU A 102 -12.81 -3.74 -19.23
C GLU A 102 -13.13 -5.15 -19.75
N ASN A 103 -13.97 -5.94 -19.08
CA ASN A 103 -14.34 -7.29 -19.55
C ASN A 103 -15.40 -7.25 -20.67
N PRO A 104 -15.08 -7.61 -21.94
CA PRO A 104 -15.99 -7.50 -23.08
C PRO A 104 -17.20 -8.46 -23.01
N ASP A 105 -17.05 -9.63 -22.38
CA ASP A 105 -18.12 -10.64 -22.27
C ASP A 105 -19.28 -10.18 -21.38
N MET A 106 -19.07 -9.14 -20.57
CA MET A 106 -20.09 -8.56 -19.69
C MET A 106 -20.71 -7.29 -20.27
N TRP A 107 -20.49 -7.00 -21.56
CA TRP A 107 -21.07 -5.82 -22.21
C TRP A 107 -22.48 -6.12 -22.69
N THR A 108 -23.44 -5.34 -22.22
CA THR A 108 -24.81 -5.41 -22.74
C THR A 108 -24.90 -4.77 -24.14
N PRO A 109 -25.86 -5.19 -25.00
CA PRO A 109 -26.05 -4.61 -26.33
C PRO A 109 -26.24 -3.08 -26.31
N GLU A 110 -26.97 -2.56 -25.33
CA GLU A 110 -27.18 -1.12 -25.12
C GLU A 110 -25.86 -0.38 -24.85
N ARG A 111 -24.93 -1.04 -24.16
CA ARG A 111 -23.62 -0.46 -23.82
C ARG A 111 -22.71 -0.39 -25.04
N ILE A 112 -22.71 -1.44 -25.87
CA ILE A 112 -22.00 -1.46 -27.16
C ILE A 112 -22.51 -0.31 -28.04
N ALA A 113 -23.82 -0.18 -28.20
CA ALA A 113 -24.46 0.87 -29.00
C ALA A 113 -24.08 2.29 -28.54
N ARG A 114 -23.98 2.51 -27.22
CA ARG A 114 -23.55 3.81 -26.65
C ARG A 114 -22.10 4.13 -27.00
N PHE A 115 -21.19 3.15 -26.90
CA PHE A 115 -19.78 3.35 -27.26
C PHE A 115 -19.58 3.62 -28.74
N GLU A 116 -20.30 2.90 -29.60
CA GLU A 116 -20.26 3.12 -31.05
C GLU A 116 -20.79 4.50 -31.42
N SER A 117 -21.87 4.94 -30.77
CA SER A 117 -22.44 6.28 -30.95
C SER A 117 -21.42 7.36 -30.56
N ALA A 118 -20.71 7.20 -29.44
CA ALA A 118 -19.63 8.10 -29.03
C ALA A 118 -18.43 8.11 -30.01
N ARG A 119 -18.03 6.95 -30.54
CA ARG A 119 -17.00 6.84 -31.59
C ARG A 119 -17.42 7.57 -32.87
N LYS A 120 -18.67 7.40 -33.31
CA LYS A 120 -19.22 8.09 -34.48
C LYS A 120 -19.27 9.61 -34.28
N ALA A 121 -19.71 10.07 -33.11
CA ALA A 121 -19.71 11.49 -32.78
C ALA A 121 -18.30 12.09 -32.77
N LEU A 122 -17.31 11.38 -32.21
CA LEU A 122 -15.91 11.82 -32.21
C LEU A 122 -15.33 11.85 -33.64
N ALA A 123 -15.64 10.86 -34.46
CA ALA A 123 -15.21 10.82 -35.86
C ALA A 123 -15.80 11.99 -36.67
N LYS A 124 -17.09 12.28 -36.46
CA LYS A 124 -17.77 13.43 -37.04
C LYS A 124 -17.12 14.75 -36.62
N TRP A 125 -16.91 14.96 -35.32
CA TRP A 125 -16.25 16.16 -34.79
C TRP A 125 -14.82 16.34 -35.35
N ARG A 126 -14.06 15.25 -35.48
CA ARG A 126 -12.72 15.28 -36.11
C ARG A 126 -12.80 15.67 -37.58
N ALA A 127 -13.77 15.18 -38.33
CA ALA A 127 -13.97 15.50 -39.74
C ALA A 127 -14.37 16.97 -39.95
N GLU A 128 -15.29 17.49 -39.12
CA GLU A 128 -15.73 18.90 -39.15
C GLU A 128 -14.56 19.84 -38.84
N ARG A 129 -13.70 19.48 -37.88
CA ARG A 129 -12.48 20.28 -37.59
C ARG A 129 -11.43 20.24 -38.69
N ALA A 130 -11.28 19.12 -39.39
CA ALA A 130 -10.34 19.03 -40.50
C ALA A 130 -10.78 19.90 -41.69
N GLN A 131 -12.09 20.05 -41.90
CA GLN A 131 -12.66 20.89 -42.96
C GLN A 131 -12.57 22.40 -42.64
N GLY A 132 -12.69 22.78 -41.37
CA GLY A 132 -12.55 24.18 -40.93
C GLY A 132 -11.12 24.72 -40.84
N ALA A 133 -10.09 23.87 -40.98
CA ALA A 133 -8.69 24.27 -40.93
C ALA A 133 -8.10 24.64 -42.32
N SER A 134 -8.93 24.65 -43.36
CA SER A 134 -8.53 24.87 -44.76
C SER A 134 -9.14 26.13 -45.40
N GLN A 135 -9.64 27.09 -44.60
CA GLN A 135 -10.12 28.39 -45.07
C GLN A 135 -9.20 29.53 -44.63
#